data_AF-A0A7Y6IX47-F1
#
_entry.id   AF-A0A7Y6IX47-F1
#
_cell.length_a   1.000
_cell.length_b   1.000
_cell.length_c   1.000
_cell.angle_alpha   90.00
_cell.angle_beta   90.00
_cell.angle_gamma   90.00
#
_symmetry.space_group_name_H-M   'P 1'
#
loop_
_entity.id
_entity.type
_entity.pdbx_description
1 polymer ?
#
loop_
_entity_poly.entity_id
_entity_poly.type
_entity_poly.pdbx_seq_one_letter_code
_entity_poly.pdbx_strand_id
1 'polypeptide(L)'
;MIRVLCLAAALVLALAAPAAAHNVTAGADLRVAQTIAGAEVTVVIKGTTRVPGPLRIGVVAYQPVSGPRFALEVRSVEDGRTVTGTAQATADPQYTQLQVERTGPHELRLSAGNESAVIPFRVLVERGSAGELLIYGGLFVAAILLVGGLLTGATARPGRTMALVAGAAAGVTVAAMVIVFESQVPAPAPAGAAPTPTTSTAAGRPYAQARVRTIPARPKTGEEFTLRVDLLDGSTGRPVDDLTAHHEALAHVVVTSEDGRYFRHVHPLRTAPGRLEVRLSADHPGRYLAHTEFEREDSGGQLVAADFNVEGTARAPEQADPIAEPGSAGVPARTGTTATPRLQPAVPVAGRPTMIELDTPAGVRPWLGMTGHLLIRSQHGDFFGHVHEMGSPGSRVRFTFSFPEPGRYLAWIQYATADRIETVPLTVNVTASEAQ
;
A
#
# COMPACT_ATOMS: atom_id res chain seq x y z
N MET A 1 -33.64 -35.88 -14.51
CA MET A 1 -33.67 -35.44 -13.10
C MET A 1 -32.28 -35.39 -12.47
N ILE A 2 -31.47 -36.46 -12.49
CA ILE A 2 -30.13 -36.48 -11.84
C ILE A 2 -29.19 -35.37 -12.36
N ARG A 3 -29.11 -35.14 -13.67
CA ARG A 3 -28.27 -34.06 -14.25
C ARG A 3 -28.71 -32.64 -13.87
N VAL A 4 -30.02 -32.42 -13.65
CA VAL A 4 -30.58 -31.14 -13.23
C VAL A 4 -30.33 -30.90 -11.74
N LEU A 5 -30.40 -31.96 -10.92
CA LEU A 5 -29.99 -31.91 -9.51
C LEU A 5 -28.48 -31.66 -9.36
N CYS A 6 -27.62 -32.24 -10.21
CA CYS A 6 -26.18 -31.97 -10.19
C CYS A 6 -25.87 -30.52 -10.61
N LEU A 7 -26.58 -29.97 -11.59
CA LEU A 7 -26.41 -28.58 -12.02
C LEU A 7 -26.93 -27.59 -10.96
N ALA A 8 -28.06 -27.90 -10.31
CA ALA A 8 -28.60 -27.10 -9.21
C ALA A 8 -27.67 -27.17 -7.97
N ALA A 9 -27.09 -28.32 -7.65
CA ALA A 9 -26.08 -28.45 -6.61
C ALA A 9 -24.81 -27.65 -6.94
N ALA A 10 -24.36 -27.67 -8.20
CA ALA A 10 -23.21 -26.89 -8.65
C ALA A 10 -23.48 -25.37 -8.61
N LEU A 11 -24.70 -24.92 -8.92
CA LEU A 11 -25.09 -23.51 -8.80
C LEU A 11 -25.30 -23.05 -7.35
N VAL A 12 -25.78 -23.93 -6.46
CA VAL A 12 -25.92 -23.65 -5.02
C VAL A 12 -24.57 -23.65 -4.31
N LEU A 13 -23.58 -24.41 -4.81
CA LEU A 13 -22.19 -24.38 -4.34
C LEU A 13 -21.38 -23.20 -4.90
N ALA A 14 -21.88 -22.52 -5.93
CA ALA A 14 -21.29 -21.29 -6.47
C ALA A 14 -21.74 -20.04 -5.70
N LEU A 15 -21.86 -20.14 -4.37
CA LEU A 15 -21.98 -18.96 -3.52
C LEU A 15 -20.70 -18.14 -3.69
N ALA A 16 -20.86 -16.88 -4.09
CA ALA A 16 -19.75 -15.93 -4.19
C ALA A 16 -18.98 -15.95 -2.87
N ALA A 17 -17.67 -16.25 -2.95
CA ALA A 17 -16.80 -16.09 -1.81
C ALA A 17 -16.97 -14.65 -1.28
N PRO A 18 -17.18 -14.46 0.04
CA PRO A 18 -17.22 -13.12 0.58
C PRO A 18 -15.91 -12.42 0.21
N ALA A 19 -16.01 -11.18 -0.27
CA ALA A 19 -14.84 -10.35 -0.50
C ALA A 19 -14.08 -10.25 0.82
N ALA A 20 -12.92 -10.91 0.91
CA ALA A 20 -12.05 -10.77 2.05
C ALA A 20 -11.56 -9.31 2.07
N ALA A 21 -11.64 -8.67 3.23
CA ALA A 21 -11.03 -7.37 3.40
C ALA A 21 -9.53 -7.47 3.06
N HIS A 22 -9.02 -6.51 2.28
CA HIS A 22 -7.68 -6.49 1.68
C HIS A 22 -6.52 -6.39 2.71
N ASN A 23 -6.78 -6.63 4.00
CA ASN A 23 -5.93 -6.23 5.11
C ASN A 23 -5.46 -7.38 6.02
N VAL A 24 -5.85 -8.64 5.78
CA VAL A 24 -5.45 -9.77 6.65
C VAL A 24 -4.94 -10.95 5.83
N THR A 25 -3.66 -10.90 5.46
CA THR A 25 -2.96 -12.07 4.93
C THR A 25 -1.73 -12.32 5.78
N ALA A 26 -1.75 -13.42 6.54
CA ALA A 26 -0.56 -13.82 7.29
C ALA A 26 0.57 -14.17 6.32
N GLY A 27 1.81 -13.85 6.70
CA GLY A 27 2.98 -14.04 5.84
C GLY A 27 3.15 -13.00 4.72
N ALA A 28 2.16 -12.15 4.45
CA ALA A 28 2.33 -11.04 3.51
C ALA A 28 3.28 -9.98 4.06
N ASP A 29 4.02 -9.35 3.16
CA ASP A 29 4.90 -8.24 3.50
C ASP A 29 4.08 -6.96 3.63
N LEU A 30 4.33 -6.19 4.68
CA LEU A 30 3.85 -4.83 4.78
C LEU A 30 4.89 -3.88 4.18
N ARG A 31 4.45 -3.02 3.26
CA ARG A 31 5.27 -2.02 2.60
C ARG A 31 4.66 -0.65 2.85
N VAL A 32 5.44 0.26 3.44
CA VAL A 32 4.97 1.61 3.79
C VAL A 32 6.01 2.65 3.39
N ALA A 33 5.66 3.50 2.44
CA ALA A 33 6.44 4.63 1.97
C ALA A 33 6.35 5.81 2.95
N GLN A 34 7.46 6.53 3.07
CA GLN A 34 7.65 7.66 3.97
C GLN A 34 8.57 8.69 3.30
N THR A 35 8.21 9.96 3.39
CA THR A 35 9.09 11.11 3.10
C THR A 35 9.74 11.54 4.42
N ILE A 36 10.94 11.05 4.70
CA ILE A 36 11.64 11.26 5.98
C ILE A 36 13.08 11.72 5.74
N ALA A 37 13.54 12.72 6.49
CA ALA A 37 14.88 13.30 6.38
C ALA A 37 15.24 13.71 4.94
N GLY A 38 14.24 14.23 4.20
CA GLY A 38 14.37 14.65 2.81
C GLY A 38 14.43 13.51 1.79
N ALA A 39 14.31 12.24 2.20
CA ALA A 39 14.35 11.07 1.31
C ALA A 39 12.97 10.43 1.14
N GLU A 40 12.69 9.90 -0.06
CA GLU A 40 11.59 8.96 -0.29
C GLU A 40 12.11 7.54 -0.03
N VAL A 41 11.56 6.88 0.99
CA VAL A 41 11.90 5.51 1.35
C VAL A 41 10.66 4.64 1.49
N THR A 42 10.79 3.34 1.24
CA THR A 42 9.77 2.33 1.53
C THR A 42 10.28 1.38 2.60
N VAL A 43 9.62 1.39 3.76
CA VAL A 43 9.86 0.42 4.82
C VAL A 43 9.17 -0.89 4.44
N VAL A 44 9.92 -1.99 4.48
CA VAL A 44 9.43 -3.34 4.17
C VAL A 44 9.52 -4.18 5.44
N ILE A 45 8.38 -4.52 6.02
CA ILE A 45 8.27 -5.44 7.15
C ILE A 45 7.84 -6.80 6.59
N LYS A 46 8.75 -7.78 6.63
CA LYS A 46 8.44 -9.15 6.18
C LYS A 46 7.50 -9.84 7.15
N GLY A 47 6.55 -10.59 6.61
CA GLY A 47 5.73 -11.51 7.41
C GLY A 47 6.60 -12.49 8.19
N THR A 48 6.17 -12.85 9.41
CA THR A 48 6.79 -13.91 10.21
C THR A 48 5.90 -15.14 10.24
N THR A 49 6.51 -16.32 10.23
CA THR A 49 5.78 -17.61 10.25
C THR A 49 5.67 -18.20 11.65
N ARG A 50 6.32 -17.61 12.65
CA ARG A 50 6.32 -18.11 14.03
C ARG A 50 6.64 -17.02 15.02
N VAL A 51 6.17 -17.24 16.24
CA VAL A 51 6.45 -16.40 17.40
C VAL A 51 6.64 -17.31 18.63
N PRO A 52 7.68 -17.09 19.46
CA PRO A 52 8.78 -16.14 19.28
C PRO A 52 9.61 -16.43 18.02
N GLY A 53 9.99 -15.38 17.31
CA GLY A 53 10.66 -15.52 16.02
C GLY A 53 11.15 -14.21 15.39
N PRO A 54 11.88 -14.32 14.26
CA PRO A 54 12.50 -13.18 13.61
C PRO A 54 11.48 -12.30 12.87
N LEU A 55 11.55 -11.01 13.10
CA LEU A 55 10.91 -9.97 12.29
C LEU A 55 11.98 -9.30 11.43
N ARG A 56 11.85 -9.37 10.10
CA ARG A 56 12.84 -8.78 9.17
C ARG A 56 12.31 -7.46 8.63
N ILE A 57 13.10 -6.39 8.81
CA ILE A 57 12.74 -5.04 8.39
C ILE A 57 13.83 -4.51 7.46
N GLY A 58 13.43 -4.10 6.25
CA GLY A 58 14.30 -3.44 5.29
C GLY A 58 13.81 -2.03 5.00
N VAL A 59 14.71 -1.16 4.52
CA VAL A 59 14.38 0.19 4.06
C VAL A 59 14.87 0.31 2.62
N VAL A 60 13.95 0.48 1.68
CA VAL A 60 14.26 0.68 0.26
C VAL A 60 14.34 2.17 0.00
N ALA A 61 15.41 2.63 -0.65
CA ALA A 61 15.50 3.99 -1.16
C ALA A 61 15.44 3.98 -2.69
N TYR A 62 14.87 5.05 -3.23
CA TYR A 62 14.78 5.27 -4.67
C TYR A 62 15.71 6.39 -5.13
N GLN A 63 16.77 6.68 -4.37
CA GLN A 63 17.78 7.72 -4.63
C GLN A 63 19.16 7.20 -4.19
N PRO A 64 20.27 7.77 -4.67
CA PRO A 64 21.60 7.35 -4.24
C PRO A 64 21.77 7.57 -2.74
N VAL A 65 21.97 6.47 -2.01
CA VAL A 65 21.98 6.49 -0.55
C VAL A 65 23.41 6.69 -0.05
N SER A 66 23.84 7.94 0.03
CA SER A 66 24.85 8.37 1.01
C SER A 66 24.20 8.69 2.37
N GLY A 67 22.91 8.35 2.52
CA GLY A 67 22.00 8.82 3.56
C GLY A 67 22.13 8.19 4.95
N PRO A 68 21.29 8.66 5.91
CA PRO A 68 21.40 8.36 7.33
C PRO A 68 21.04 6.90 7.64
N ARG A 69 21.62 6.38 8.73
CA ARG A 69 21.14 5.16 9.38
C ARG A 69 19.78 5.45 10.03
N PHE A 70 18.81 4.60 9.76
CA PHE A 70 17.48 4.66 10.37
C PHE A 70 17.51 3.89 11.69
N ALA A 71 17.09 4.53 12.77
CA ALA A 71 16.80 3.83 14.01
C ALA A 71 15.42 3.18 13.92
N LEU A 72 15.35 1.91 14.32
CA LEU A 72 14.13 1.11 14.37
C LEU A 72 13.82 0.80 15.83
N GLU A 73 12.57 1.02 16.24
CA GLU A 73 12.04 0.54 17.51
C GLU A 73 10.68 -0.11 17.26
N VAL A 74 10.60 -1.42 17.47
CA VAL A 74 9.37 -2.20 17.38
C VAL A 74 8.81 -2.37 18.77
N ARG A 75 7.59 -1.89 18.99
CA ARG A 75 6.88 -1.96 20.27
C ARG A 75 5.64 -2.85 20.13
N SER A 76 5.45 -3.80 21.04
CA SER A 76 4.16 -4.48 21.19
C SER A 76 3.17 -3.54 21.86
N VAL A 77 1.98 -3.38 21.28
CA VAL A 77 0.93 -2.53 21.86
C VAL A 77 0.30 -3.20 23.09
N GLU A 78 0.34 -4.53 23.17
CA GLU A 78 -0.31 -5.29 24.25
C GLU A 78 0.48 -5.30 25.56
N ASP A 79 1.81 -5.54 25.50
CA ASP A 79 2.66 -5.64 26.70
C ASP A 79 3.71 -4.52 26.81
N GLY A 80 3.78 -3.64 25.82
CA GLY A 80 4.68 -2.49 25.81
C GLY A 80 6.15 -2.82 25.59
N ARG A 81 6.52 -4.09 25.39
CA ARG A 81 7.92 -4.47 25.15
C ARG A 81 8.43 -3.90 23.84
N THR A 82 9.67 -3.43 23.88
CA THR A 82 10.34 -2.79 22.75
C THR A 82 11.57 -3.57 22.33
N VAL A 83 11.78 -3.71 21.03
CA VAL A 83 13.01 -4.24 20.44
C VAL A 83 13.56 -3.24 19.44
N THR A 84 14.83 -2.91 19.58
CA THR A 84 15.47 -1.86 18.79
C THR A 84 16.48 -2.43 17.80
N GLY A 85 16.70 -1.71 16.70
CA GLY A 85 17.80 -1.98 15.77
C GLY A 85 18.06 -0.80 14.87
N THR A 86 18.85 -1.02 13.83
CA THR A 86 19.15 0.00 12.83
C THR A 86 19.01 -0.60 11.44
N ALA A 87 18.53 0.20 10.48
CA ALA A 87 18.54 -0.16 9.07
C ALA A 87 19.28 0.90 8.25
N GLN A 88 19.85 0.47 7.14
CA GLN A 88 20.37 1.36 6.12
C GLN A 88 19.43 1.32 4.94
N ALA A 89 19.08 2.48 4.39
CA ALA A 89 18.32 2.49 3.16
C ALA A 89 19.22 2.12 1.98
N THR A 90 18.73 1.26 1.11
CA THR A 90 19.46 0.73 -0.05
C THR A 90 18.50 0.54 -1.22
N ALA A 91 18.99 0.50 -2.46
CA ALA A 91 18.14 0.21 -3.61
C ALA A 91 17.57 -1.22 -3.53
N ASP A 92 18.37 -2.18 -3.08
CA ASP A 92 17.94 -3.54 -2.76
C ASP A 92 17.93 -3.71 -1.24
N PRO A 93 16.78 -4.06 -0.64
CA PRO A 93 16.63 -4.01 0.81
C PRO A 93 17.57 -4.99 1.52
N GLN A 94 18.45 -4.44 2.36
CA GLN A 94 19.14 -5.20 3.39
C GLN A 94 18.23 -5.31 4.62
N TYR A 95 17.98 -6.53 5.08
CA TYR A 95 17.04 -6.77 6.16
C TYR A 95 17.75 -6.83 7.52
N THR A 96 17.35 -5.95 8.42
CA THR A 96 17.66 -6.03 9.84
C THR A 96 16.70 -7.02 10.48
N GLN A 97 17.24 -7.96 11.26
CA GLN A 97 16.44 -8.95 11.98
C GLN A 97 16.26 -8.53 13.44
N LEU A 98 15.01 -8.33 13.85
CA LEU A 98 14.60 -8.12 15.23
C LEU A 98 13.87 -9.37 15.73
N GLN A 99 13.73 -9.54 17.05
CA GLN A 99 12.97 -10.65 17.63
C GLN A 99 11.62 -10.14 18.14
N VAL A 100 10.54 -10.81 17.77
CA VAL A 100 9.20 -10.55 18.31
C VAL A 100 8.75 -11.73 19.15
N GLU A 101 8.15 -11.45 20.31
CA GLU A 101 7.73 -12.46 21.29
C GLU A 101 6.25 -12.83 21.19
N ARG A 102 5.42 -11.98 20.58
CA ARG A 102 3.95 -12.16 20.50
C ARG A 102 3.43 -11.81 19.10
N THR A 103 2.29 -12.41 18.76
CA THR A 103 1.46 -11.97 17.64
C THR A 103 0.62 -10.76 18.07
N GLY A 104 -0.11 -10.12 17.14
CA GLY A 104 -1.03 -9.03 17.45
C GLY A 104 -0.51 -7.65 17.05
N PRO A 105 -1.11 -6.56 17.59
CA PRO A 105 -0.79 -5.19 17.20
C PRO A 105 0.60 -4.75 17.69
N HIS A 106 1.36 -4.15 16.79
CA HIS A 106 2.70 -3.62 17.00
C HIS A 106 2.83 -2.23 16.35
N GLU A 107 3.79 -1.45 16.85
CA GLU A 107 4.17 -0.17 16.27
C GLU A 107 5.65 -0.23 15.90
N LEU A 108 5.98 0.17 14.67
CA LEU A 108 7.36 0.44 14.27
C LEU A 108 7.59 1.95 14.30
N ARG A 109 8.44 2.41 15.22
CA ARG A 109 9.00 3.75 15.18
C ARG A 109 10.25 3.76 14.29
N LEU A 110 10.18 4.50 13.20
CA LEU A 110 11.30 4.78 12.29
C LEU A 110 11.81 6.18 12.58
N SER A 111 13.10 6.34 12.86
CA SER A 111 13.68 7.68 13.11
C SER A 111 14.94 7.93 12.28
N ALA A 112 15.05 9.15 11.74
CA ALA A 112 16.23 9.64 11.03
C ALA A 112 16.46 11.11 11.36
N GLY A 113 17.62 11.42 11.95
CA GLY A 113 17.91 12.76 12.44
C GLY A 113 16.90 13.19 13.50
N ASN A 114 16.20 14.29 13.24
CA ASN A 114 15.16 14.86 14.11
C ASN A 114 13.73 14.54 13.66
N GLU A 115 13.56 13.64 12.69
CA GLU A 115 12.26 13.17 12.23
C GLU A 115 11.99 11.74 12.70
N SER A 116 10.73 11.46 13.00
CA SER A 116 10.28 10.15 13.47
C SER A 116 8.87 9.89 12.98
N ALA A 117 8.61 8.65 12.56
CA ALA A 117 7.31 8.17 12.14
C ALA A 117 6.93 6.92 12.91
N VAL A 118 5.64 6.76 13.22
CA VAL A 118 5.09 5.56 13.85
C VAL A 118 4.18 4.84 12.87
N ILE A 119 4.65 3.68 12.40
CA ILE A 119 3.96 2.80 11.45
C ILE A 119 3.24 1.70 12.26
N PRO A 120 1.91 1.73 12.36
CA PRO A 120 1.16 0.63 12.98
C PRO A 120 1.18 -0.59 12.06
N PHE A 121 1.33 -1.78 12.65
CA PHE A 121 1.24 -3.05 11.92
C PHE A 121 0.78 -4.18 12.83
N ARG A 122 0.43 -5.34 12.26
CA ARG A 122 0.09 -6.55 13.02
C ARG A 122 1.06 -7.67 12.69
N VAL A 123 1.57 -8.32 13.73
CA VAL A 123 2.31 -9.58 13.60
C VAL A 123 1.30 -10.71 13.51
N LEU A 124 1.14 -11.25 12.31
CA LEU A 124 0.23 -12.36 12.02
C LEU A 124 1.03 -13.64 11.80
N VAL A 125 0.59 -14.73 12.44
CA VAL A 125 1.13 -16.08 12.22
C VAL A 125 -0.02 -16.98 11.79
N GLU A 126 0.17 -17.70 10.68
CA GLU A 126 -0.81 -18.68 10.22
C GLU A 126 -1.08 -19.73 11.31
N ARG A 127 -2.36 -20.04 11.50
CA ARG A 127 -2.76 -21.21 12.28
C ARG A 127 -3.02 -22.33 11.29
N GLY A 128 -2.36 -23.47 11.47
CA GLY A 128 -2.69 -24.70 10.74
C GLY A 128 -4.19 -24.99 10.86
N SER A 129 -4.81 -25.44 9.77
CA SER A 129 -6.24 -25.71 9.77
C SER A 129 -6.50 -27.01 10.55
N ALA A 130 -7.66 -27.11 11.22
CA ALA A 130 -8.09 -28.40 11.78
C ALA A 130 -8.23 -29.47 10.67
N GLY A 131 -8.49 -29.03 9.43
CA GLY A 131 -8.51 -29.86 8.24
C GLY A 131 -7.15 -30.49 7.94
N GLU A 132 -6.06 -29.74 8.10
CA GLU A 132 -4.70 -30.20 7.89
C GLU A 132 -4.36 -31.40 8.80
N LEU A 133 -4.77 -31.34 10.08
CA LEU A 133 -4.65 -32.46 11.02
C LEU A 133 -5.48 -33.68 10.56
N LEU A 134 -6.69 -33.46 10.04
CA LEU A 134 -7.57 -34.54 9.55
C LEU A 134 -7.05 -35.15 8.24
N ILE A 135 -6.49 -34.35 7.33
CA ILE A 135 -5.88 -34.79 6.07
C ILE A 135 -4.66 -35.65 6.38
N TYR A 136 -3.67 -35.08 7.08
CA TYR A 136 -2.43 -35.80 7.38
C TYR A 136 -2.68 -36.97 8.33
N GLY A 137 -3.55 -36.81 9.34
CA GLY A 137 -3.94 -37.88 10.25
C GLY A 137 -4.68 -39.01 9.51
N GLY A 138 -5.62 -38.69 8.64
CA GLY A 138 -6.37 -39.67 7.84
C GLY A 138 -5.48 -40.44 6.88
N LEU A 139 -4.57 -39.76 6.17
CA LEU A 139 -3.58 -40.38 5.29
C LEU A 139 -2.58 -41.24 6.08
N PHE A 140 -2.12 -40.78 7.24
CA PHE A 140 -1.20 -41.51 8.10
C PHE A 140 -1.83 -42.81 8.62
N VAL A 141 -3.07 -42.75 9.12
CA VAL A 141 -3.83 -43.93 9.56
C VAL A 141 -4.05 -44.88 8.38
N ALA A 142 -4.42 -44.37 7.21
CA ALA A 142 -4.59 -45.20 6.02
C ALA A 142 -3.29 -45.92 5.63
N ALA A 143 -2.15 -45.23 5.67
CA ALA A 143 -0.84 -45.81 5.39
C ALA A 143 -0.48 -46.93 6.39
N ILE A 144 -0.68 -46.71 7.69
CA ILE A 144 -0.44 -47.73 8.73
C ILE A 144 -1.31 -48.96 8.49
N LEU A 145 -2.60 -48.77 8.22
CA LEU A 145 -3.54 -49.88 8.01
C LEU A 145 -3.20 -50.68 6.74
N LEU A 146 -2.72 -50.01 5.70
CA LEU A 146 -2.33 -50.63 4.44
C LEU A 146 -1.02 -51.43 4.59
N VAL A 147 -0.02 -50.88 5.29
CA VAL A 147 1.22 -51.61 5.65
C VAL A 147 0.92 -52.79 6.57
N GLY A 148 0.09 -52.61 7.61
CA GLY A 148 -0.33 -53.69 8.50
C GLY A 148 -1.09 -54.80 7.78
N GLY A 149 -1.93 -54.44 6.81
CA GLY A 149 -2.63 -55.39 5.93
C GLY A 149 -1.66 -56.20 5.06
N LEU A 150 -0.66 -55.56 4.47
CA LEU A 150 0.39 -56.24 3.68
C LEU A 150 1.22 -57.19 4.55
N LEU A 151 1.65 -56.77 5.73
CA LEU A 151 2.49 -57.57 6.63
C LEU A 151 1.76 -58.78 7.22
N THR A 152 0.45 -58.66 7.47
CA THR A 152 -0.35 -59.73 8.08
C THR A 152 -1.13 -60.55 7.05
N GLY A 153 -1.21 -60.11 5.79
CA GLY A 153 -2.10 -60.66 4.77
C GLY A 153 -1.92 -62.15 4.47
N ALA A 154 -0.70 -62.70 4.62
CA ALA A 154 -0.43 -64.12 4.42
C ALA A 154 -0.92 -65.02 5.58
N THR A 155 -1.22 -64.45 6.75
CA THR A 155 -1.52 -65.18 7.99
C THR A 155 -2.86 -64.81 8.62
N ALA A 156 -3.45 -63.68 8.21
CA ALA A 156 -4.68 -63.15 8.76
C ALA A 156 -5.92 -63.81 8.15
N ARG A 157 -6.96 -63.98 8.98
CA ARG A 157 -8.28 -64.42 8.50
C ARG A 157 -8.86 -63.37 7.54
N PRO A 158 -9.61 -63.79 6.50
CA PRO A 158 -10.13 -62.88 5.47
C PRO A 158 -10.91 -61.69 6.05
N GLY A 159 -11.69 -61.89 7.13
CA GLY A 159 -12.42 -60.78 7.79
C GLY A 159 -11.53 -59.72 8.44
N ARG A 160 -10.34 -60.08 8.96
CA ARG A 160 -9.40 -59.11 9.56
C ARG A 160 -8.68 -58.29 8.49
N THR A 161 -8.26 -58.93 7.40
CA THR A 161 -7.66 -58.25 6.25
C THR A 161 -8.65 -57.28 5.60
N MET A 162 -9.91 -57.69 5.47
CA MET A 162 -10.98 -56.85 4.93
C MET A 162 -11.29 -55.63 5.84
N ALA A 163 -11.21 -55.78 7.17
CA ALA A 163 -11.35 -54.67 8.10
C ALA A 163 -10.21 -53.64 7.98
N LEU A 164 -8.96 -54.09 7.78
CA LEU A 164 -7.81 -53.20 7.56
C LEU A 164 -7.94 -52.40 6.26
N VAL A 165 -8.34 -53.06 5.16
CA VAL A 165 -8.59 -52.39 3.87
C VAL A 165 -9.74 -51.40 3.96
N ALA A 166 -10.84 -51.76 4.62
CA ALA A 166 -11.96 -50.86 4.84
C ALA A 166 -11.57 -49.64 5.67
N GLY A 167 -10.75 -49.82 6.72
CA GLY A 167 -10.22 -48.72 7.52
C GLY A 167 -9.28 -47.80 6.73
N ALA A 168 -8.43 -48.37 5.87
CA ALA A 168 -7.56 -47.58 4.99
C ALA A 168 -8.37 -46.76 3.97
N ALA A 169 -9.39 -47.35 3.35
CA ALA A 169 -10.30 -46.67 2.44
C ALA A 169 -11.08 -45.55 3.15
N ALA A 170 -11.51 -45.77 4.40
CA ALA A 170 -12.15 -44.74 5.20
C ALA A 170 -11.20 -43.57 5.50
N GLY A 171 -9.94 -43.84 5.87
CA GLY A 171 -8.92 -42.81 6.11
C GLY A 171 -8.64 -41.95 4.88
N VAL A 172 -8.48 -42.56 3.69
CA VAL A 172 -8.32 -41.84 2.42
C VAL A 172 -9.58 -41.04 2.08
N THR A 173 -10.76 -41.60 2.32
CA THR A 173 -12.04 -40.93 2.04
C THR A 173 -12.21 -39.70 2.92
N VAL A 174 -11.88 -39.77 4.21
CA VAL A 174 -11.89 -38.61 5.11
C VAL A 174 -10.92 -37.54 4.62
N ALA A 175 -9.68 -37.90 4.28
CA ALA A 175 -8.70 -36.95 3.75
C ALA A 175 -9.18 -36.29 2.44
N ALA A 176 -9.70 -37.08 1.49
CA ALA A 176 -10.25 -36.58 0.24
C ALA A 176 -11.47 -35.67 0.45
N MET A 177 -12.36 -36.04 1.37
CA MET A 177 -13.51 -35.22 1.73
C MET A 177 -13.07 -33.87 2.30
N VAL A 178 -12.11 -33.86 3.23
CA VAL A 178 -11.60 -32.61 3.79
C VAL A 178 -10.96 -31.75 2.70
N ILE A 179 -10.11 -32.31 1.81
CA ILE A 179 -9.51 -31.55 0.69
C ILE A 179 -10.58 -30.92 -0.21
N VAL A 180 -11.64 -31.66 -0.55
CA VAL A 180 -12.72 -31.16 -1.42
C VAL A 180 -13.51 -30.03 -0.73
N PHE A 181 -13.81 -30.20 0.56
CA PHE A 181 -14.64 -29.26 1.32
C PHE A 181 -13.84 -28.14 1.98
N GLU A 182 -12.50 -28.21 2.04
CA GLU A 182 -11.65 -27.18 2.64
C GLU A 182 -11.81 -25.83 1.93
N SER A 183 -11.98 -25.84 0.60
CA SER A 183 -12.30 -24.62 -0.17
C SER A 183 -13.61 -23.93 0.22
N GLN A 184 -14.53 -24.65 0.90
CA GLN A 184 -15.83 -24.13 1.34
C GLN A 184 -15.82 -23.69 2.81
N VAL A 185 -14.78 -24.06 3.56
CA VAL A 185 -14.60 -23.64 4.95
C VAL A 185 -13.66 -22.44 4.95
N PRO A 186 -14.06 -21.28 5.48
CA PRO A 186 -13.15 -20.14 5.62
C PRO A 186 -11.90 -20.56 6.39
N ALA A 187 -10.73 -20.19 5.87
CA ALA A 187 -9.47 -20.42 6.58
C ALA A 187 -9.56 -19.82 7.99
N PRO A 188 -9.02 -20.50 9.03
CA PRO A 188 -9.03 -19.94 10.37
C PRO A 188 -8.27 -18.61 10.37
N ALA A 189 -8.81 -17.62 11.09
CA ALA A 189 -8.12 -16.34 11.25
C ALA A 189 -6.72 -16.58 11.84
N PRO A 190 -5.67 -15.93 11.30
CA PRO A 190 -4.32 -16.11 11.80
C PRO A 190 -4.21 -15.63 13.24
N ALA A 191 -3.24 -16.18 13.98
CA ALA A 191 -2.92 -15.70 15.31
C ALA A 191 -2.49 -14.23 15.24
N GLY A 192 -3.09 -13.37 16.08
CA GLY A 192 -2.84 -11.92 16.08
C GLY A 192 -3.77 -11.11 15.17
N ALA A 193 -4.67 -11.76 14.42
CA ALA A 193 -5.72 -11.07 13.67
C ALA A 193 -6.58 -10.20 14.59
N ALA A 194 -7.09 -9.10 14.04
CA ALA A 194 -8.09 -8.31 14.74
C ALA A 194 -9.32 -9.19 15.05
N PRO A 195 -9.99 -9.01 16.21
CA PRO A 195 -11.23 -9.71 16.48
C PRO A 195 -12.25 -9.37 15.40
N THR A 196 -12.81 -10.36 14.73
CA THR A 196 -13.92 -10.13 13.80
C THR A 196 -15.11 -9.59 14.61
N PRO A 197 -15.64 -8.39 14.31
CA PRO A 197 -16.81 -7.90 15.01
C PRO A 197 -17.99 -8.85 14.75
N THR A 198 -18.55 -9.43 15.81
CA THR A 198 -19.70 -10.36 15.76
C THR A 198 -21.00 -9.69 15.33
N THR A 199 -21.02 -8.37 15.30
CA THR A 199 -22.08 -7.52 14.81
C THR A 199 -21.47 -6.67 13.71
N SER A 200 -21.61 -7.11 12.46
CA SER A 200 -21.45 -6.23 11.31
C SER A 200 -22.56 -5.18 11.39
N THR A 201 -22.28 -4.07 12.08
CA THR A 201 -22.99 -2.85 11.75
C THR A 201 -22.46 -2.46 10.37
N ALA A 202 -23.23 -2.76 9.34
CA ALA A 202 -22.95 -2.45 7.94
C ALA A 202 -22.76 -0.94 7.63
N ALA A 203 -22.63 -0.11 8.66
CA ALA A 203 -22.23 1.28 8.55
C ALA A 203 -20.69 1.31 8.56
N GLY A 204 -20.09 1.60 7.40
CA GLY A 204 -18.65 1.90 7.30
C GLY A 204 -18.24 3.04 8.23
N ARG A 205 -16.93 3.23 8.42
CA ARG A 205 -16.44 4.31 9.30
C ARG A 205 -16.90 5.68 8.80
N PRO A 206 -17.20 6.62 9.72
CA PRO A 206 -17.58 7.98 9.35
C PRO A 206 -16.43 8.72 8.67
N TYR A 207 -16.78 9.75 7.90
CA TYR A 207 -15.84 10.67 7.26
C TYR A 207 -14.85 11.27 8.29
N ALA A 208 -13.58 11.40 7.91
CA ALA A 208 -12.59 12.08 8.73
C ALA A 208 -12.62 13.59 8.46
N GLN A 209 -12.76 14.39 9.50
CA GLN A 209 -12.58 15.84 9.39
C GLN A 209 -11.08 16.16 9.43
N ALA A 210 -10.60 16.94 8.47
CA ALA A 210 -9.19 17.27 8.35
C ALA A 210 -8.94 18.76 8.61
N ARG A 211 -7.83 19.05 9.31
CA ARG A 211 -7.28 20.40 9.45
C ARG A 211 -5.85 20.40 8.93
N VAL A 212 -5.67 21.03 7.78
CA VAL A 212 -4.38 21.23 7.14
C VAL A 212 -3.81 22.59 7.53
N ARG A 213 -2.53 22.64 7.93
CA ARG A 213 -1.83 23.91 8.24
C ARG A 213 -0.34 23.80 7.98
N THR A 214 0.30 24.94 7.77
CA THR A 214 1.75 25.07 7.73
C THR A 214 2.30 25.51 9.08
N ILE A 215 3.55 25.13 9.37
CA ILE A 215 4.29 25.53 10.55
C ILE A 215 5.70 25.95 10.09
N PRO A 216 6.06 27.25 10.18
CA PRO A 216 5.21 28.36 10.62
C PRO A 216 3.99 28.58 9.70
N ALA A 217 2.95 29.24 10.22
CA ALA A 217 1.68 29.45 9.50
C ALA A 217 1.81 30.27 8.20
N ARG A 218 2.90 31.02 8.07
CA ARG A 218 3.26 31.77 6.87
C ARG A 218 4.67 31.36 6.47
N PRO A 219 4.81 30.23 5.76
CA PRO A 219 6.11 29.78 5.29
C PRO A 219 6.69 30.80 4.31
N LYS A 220 8.02 30.87 4.27
CA LYS A 220 8.73 31.78 3.37
C LYS A 220 9.47 31.01 2.28
N THR A 221 9.62 31.64 1.13
CA THR A 221 10.40 31.11 0.02
C THR A 221 11.84 30.78 0.47
N GLY A 222 12.32 29.59 0.13
CA GLY A 222 13.65 29.08 0.47
C GLY A 222 13.80 28.55 1.90
N GLU A 223 12.80 28.75 2.77
CA GLU A 223 12.81 28.24 4.14
C GLU A 223 12.05 26.91 4.24
N GLU A 224 12.54 26.01 5.09
CA GLU A 224 11.81 24.78 5.42
C GLU A 224 10.57 25.11 6.27
N PHE A 225 9.48 24.41 6.00
CA PHE A 225 8.25 24.45 6.79
C PHE A 225 7.65 23.05 6.89
N THR A 226 6.84 22.82 7.92
CA THR A 226 6.07 21.58 8.08
C THR A 226 4.66 21.78 7.58
N LEU A 227 4.21 20.95 6.64
CA LEU A 227 2.79 20.78 6.34
C LEU A 227 2.24 19.71 7.29
N ARG A 228 1.27 20.10 8.13
CA ARG A 228 0.61 19.23 9.10
C ARG A 228 -0.84 19.01 8.72
N VAL A 229 -1.26 17.75 8.72
CA VAL A 229 -2.66 17.32 8.58
C VAL A 229 -3.08 16.67 9.89
N ASP A 230 -4.00 17.31 10.62
CA ASP A 230 -4.68 16.67 11.75
C ASP A 230 -6.02 16.09 11.27
N LEU A 231 -6.28 14.82 11.58
CA LEU A 231 -7.46 14.05 11.20
C LEU A 231 -8.27 13.68 12.46
N LEU A 232 -9.55 14.02 12.45
CA LEU A 232 -10.50 13.75 13.51
C LEU A 232 -11.66 12.90 12.97
N ASP A 233 -12.05 11.88 13.71
CA ASP A 233 -13.24 11.09 13.40
C ASP A 233 -14.48 11.99 13.47
N GLY A 234 -15.21 12.12 12.37
CA GLY A 234 -16.29 13.09 12.26
C GLY A 234 -17.49 12.82 13.17
N SER A 235 -17.62 11.61 13.72
CA SER A 235 -18.70 11.25 14.65
C SER A 235 -18.32 11.45 16.11
N THR A 236 -17.07 11.14 16.47
CA THR A 236 -16.60 11.15 17.87
C THR A 236 -15.76 12.36 18.23
N GLY A 237 -15.22 13.08 17.23
CA GLY A 237 -14.23 14.14 17.43
C GLY A 237 -12.86 13.65 17.93
N ARG A 238 -12.64 12.34 18.04
CA ARG A 238 -11.36 11.76 18.47
C ARG A 238 -10.35 11.75 17.33
N PRO A 239 -9.03 11.78 17.60
CA PRO A 239 -8.03 11.60 16.55
C PRO A 239 -8.24 10.29 15.79
N VAL A 240 -8.13 10.34 14.46
CA VAL A 240 -8.18 9.15 13.59
C VAL A 240 -6.96 8.29 13.85
N ASP A 241 -7.15 7.03 14.25
CA ASP A 241 -6.04 6.13 14.58
C ASP A 241 -6.07 4.78 13.85
N ASP A 242 -6.95 4.69 12.85
CA ASP A 242 -7.25 3.50 12.06
C ASP A 242 -6.94 3.75 10.58
N LEU A 243 -5.92 4.55 10.27
CA LEU A 243 -5.43 4.68 8.90
C LEU A 243 -4.86 3.35 8.42
N THR A 244 -5.25 2.93 7.23
CA THR A 244 -4.69 1.76 6.56
C THR A 244 -3.71 2.19 5.47
N ALA A 245 -2.70 1.36 5.21
CA ALA A 245 -1.84 1.57 4.07
C ALA A 245 -2.64 1.34 2.78
N HIS A 246 -2.70 2.36 1.94
CA HIS A 246 -3.27 2.33 0.60
C HIS A 246 -2.16 2.74 -0.36
N HIS A 247 -1.96 1.98 -1.45
CA HIS A 247 -0.81 2.18 -2.36
C HIS A 247 0.54 2.28 -1.63
N GLU A 248 0.76 1.34 -0.71
CA GLU A 248 1.93 1.29 0.18
C GLU A 248 2.18 2.59 0.98
N ALA A 249 1.21 3.45 1.27
CA ALA A 249 1.39 4.62 2.13
C ALA A 249 0.20 4.85 3.07
N LEU A 250 0.42 5.47 4.23
CA LEU A 250 -0.70 5.85 5.12
C LEU A 250 -1.48 7.05 4.57
N ALA A 251 -0.82 7.88 3.78
CA ALA A 251 -1.43 8.95 3.02
C ALA A 251 -0.52 9.36 1.85
N HIS A 252 -1.13 9.89 0.80
CA HIS A 252 -0.44 10.61 -0.26
C HIS A 252 -0.74 12.10 -0.09
N VAL A 253 0.29 12.93 -0.02
CA VAL A 253 0.14 14.38 0.00
C VAL A 253 0.78 14.96 -1.24
N VAL A 254 -0.02 15.70 -1.99
CA VAL A 254 0.38 16.30 -3.26
C VAL A 254 0.27 17.80 -3.13
N VAL A 255 1.42 18.46 -3.20
CA VAL A 255 1.53 19.91 -3.10
C VAL A 255 1.90 20.48 -4.44
N THR A 256 1.10 21.42 -4.94
CA THR A 256 1.37 22.12 -6.20
C THR A 256 1.25 23.62 -6.00
N SER A 257 2.08 24.42 -6.68
CA SER A 257 1.79 25.85 -6.80
C SER A 257 0.60 26.07 -7.74
N GLU A 258 -0.13 27.17 -7.58
CA GLU A 258 -1.27 27.53 -8.42
C GLU A 258 -0.91 27.63 -9.92
N ASP A 259 0.30 28.10 -10.23
CA ASP A 259 0.83 28.16 -11.60
C ASP A 259 1.33 26.81 -12.15
N GLY A 260 1.44 25.79 -11.29
CA GLY A 260 1.86 24.43 -11.66
C GLY A 260 3.37 24.23 -11.81
N ARG A 261 4.18 25.24 -11.47
CA ARG A 261 5.66 25.18 -11.59
C ARG A 261 6.31 24.41 -10.45
N TYR A 262 5.67 24.38 -9.29
CA TYR A 262 6.05 23.55 -8.15
C TYR A 262 5.16 22.32 -8.07
N PHE A 263 5.77 21.16 -7.83
CA PHE A 263 5.08 19.89 -7.60
C PHE A 263 5.87 19.02 -6.61
N ARG A 264 5.17 18.47 -5.63
CA ARG A 264 5.67 17.46 -4.71
C ARG A 264 4.61 16.39 -4.47
N HIS A 265 4.98 15.13 -4.62
CA HIS A 265 4.21 13.98 -4.18
C HIS A 265 4.99 13.31 -3.04
N VAL A 266 4.45 13.37 -1.84
CA VAL A 266 5.14 13.01 -0.60
C VAL A 266 4.24 12.16 0.30
N HIS A 267 4.86 11.37 1.16
CA HIS A 267 4.22 10.39 2.05
C HIS A 267 4.47 10.82 3.50
N PRO A 268 3.55 11.58 4.11
CA PRO A 268 3.80 12.22 5.39
C PRO A 268 3.98 11.20 6.52
N LEU A 269 4.76 11.60 7.51
CA LEU A 269 5.07 10.82 8.71
C LEU A 269 3.87 10.87 9.65
N ARG A 270 3.44 9.72 10.15
CA ARG A 270 2.49 9.67 11.27
C ARG A 270 3.24 9.94 12.58
N THR A 271 3.12 11.16 13.11
CA THR A 271 3.86 11.58 14.32
C THR A 271 3.06 11.42 15.61
N ALA A 272 1.72 11.28 15.51
CA ALA A 272 0.81 10.93 16.60
C ALA A 272 -0.51 10.37 16.01
N PRO A 273 -1.41 9.77 16.84
CA PRO A 273 -2.77 9.48 16.41
C PRO A 273 -3.41 10.70 15.75
N GLY A 274 -3.95 10.50 14.55
CA GLY A 274 -4.59 11.54 13.74
C GLY A 274 -3.65 12.65 13.27
N ARG A 275 -2.33 12.52 13.37
CA ARG A 275 -1.40 13.57 12.93
C ARG A 275 -0.40 13.05 11.92
N LEU A 276 -0.47 13.64 10.73
CA LEU A 276 0.47 13.43 9.64
C LEU A 276 1.28 14.71 9.41
N GLU A 277 2.59 14.59 9.24
CA GLU A 277 3.49 15.72 9.04
C GLU A 277 4.51 15.42 7.95
N VAL A 278 4.80 16.43 7.13
CA VAL A 278 5.90 16.37 6.16
C VAL A 278 6.61 17.71 6.10
N ARG A 279 7.93 17.68 6.02
CA ARG A 279 8.75 18.87 5.79
C ARG A 279 8.88 19.15 4.31
N LEU A 280 8.75 20.41 3.96
CA LEU A 280 8.78 20.92 2.60
C LEU A 280 9.54 22.25 2.57
N SER A 281 9.97 22.65 1.38
CA SER A 281 10.46 24.00 1.08
C SER A 281 9.87 24.41 -0.26
N ALA A 282 9.63 25.71 -0.43
CA ALA A 282 9.12 26.28 -1.67
C ALA A 282 10.15 27.23 -2.25
N ASP A 283 10.36 27.17 -3.56
CA ASP A 283 11.39 27.92 -4.29
C ASP A 283 10.90 29.28 -4.82
N HIS A 284 9.58 29.54 -4.76
CA HIS A 284 8.98 30.82 -5.12
C HIS A 284 7.79 31.16 -4.20
N PRO A 285 7.36 32.44 -4.13
CA PRO A 285 6.16 32.80 -3.40
C PRO A 285 4.90 32.49 -4.20
N GLY A 286 3.75 32.52 -3.54
CA GLY A 286 2.45 32.37 -4.18
C GLY A 286 1.48 31.47 -3.41
N ARG A 287 0.35 31.16 -4.05
CA ARG A 287 -0.65 30.24 -3.53
C ARG A 287 -0.29 28.80 -3.91
N TYR A 288 -0.43 27.90 -2.94
CA TYR A 288 -0.16 26.48 -3.06
C TYR A 288 -1.40 25.69 -2.67
N LEU A 289 -1.63 24.60 -3.39
CA LEU A 289 -2.71 23.65 -3.16
C LEU A 289 -2.12 22.36 -2.60
N ALA A 290 -2.71 21.81 -1.55
CA ALA A 290 -2.37 20.54 -0.94
C ALA A 290 -3.57 19.58 -1.03
N HIS A 291 -3.36 18.44 -1.66
CA HIS A 291 -4.32 17.34 -1.76
C HIS A 291 -3.81 16.18 -0.91
N THR A 292 -4.61 15.72 0.04
CA THR A 292 -4.26 14.62 0.93
C THR A 292 -5.24 13.47 0.73
N GLU A 293 -4.74 12.34 0.24
CA GLU A 293 -5.51 11.11 0.05
C GLU A 293 -5.12 10.10 1.13
N PHE A 294 -6.11 9.47 1.74
CA PHE A 294 -5.91 8.44 2.77
C PHE A 294 -7.10 7.51 2.86
N GLU A 295 -6.90 6.37 3.52
CA GLU A 295 -7.95 5.39 3.81
C GLU A 295 -7.98 5.07 5.30
N ARG A 296 -9.19 4.84 5.81
CA ARG A 296 -9.42 4.28 7.15
C ARG A 296 -9.83 2.82 7.02
N GLU A 297 -9.54 2.01 8.04
CA GLU A 297 -10.08 0.65 8.15
C GLU A 297 -11.61 0.68 7.95
N ASP A 298 -12.15 -0.26 7.17
CA ASP A 298 -13.59 -0.37 6.88
C ASP A 298 -14.22 0.94 6.34
N SER A 299 -13.45 1.69 5.56
CA SER A 299 -13.87 2.89 4.82
C SER A 299 -13.31 2.87 3.41
N GLY A 300 -13.80 3.77 2.55
CA GLY A 300 -13.19 4.01 1.23
C GLY A 300 -12.16 5.14 1.28
N GLY A 301 -11.47 5.33 0.16
CA GLY A 301 -10.60 6.48 -0.10
C GLY A 301 -11.27 7.82 0.21
N GLN A 302 -10.54 8.68 0.92
CA GLN A 302 -10.93 10.06 1.17
C GLN A 302 -9.87 11.02 0.63
N LEU A 303 -10.32 12.02 -0.12
CA LEU A 303 -9.51 13.15 -0.58
C LEU A 303 -9.86 14.40 0.22
N VAL A 304 -8.85 15.08 0.73
CA VAL A 304 -8.94 16.38 1.40
C VAL A 304 -8.12 17.40 0.60
N ALA A 305 -8.74 18.51 0.24
CA ALA A 305 -8.07 19.65 -0.38
C ALA A 305 -7.90 20.79 0.64
N ALA A 306 -6.76 21.47 0.57
CA ALA A 306 -6.49 22.69 1.32
C ALA A 306 -5.55 23.58 0.51
N ASP A 307 -5.46 24.86 0.90
CA ASP A 307 -4.51 25.79 0.32
C ASP A 307 -3.76 26.59 1.39
N PHE A 308 -2.60 27.11 1.00
CA PHE A 308 -1.77 27.97 1.82
C PHE A 308 -0.96 28.93 0.94
N ASN A 309 -0.42 29.99 1.55
CA ASN A 309 0.43 30.94 0.85
C ASN A 309 1.87 30.83 1.35
N VAL A 310 2.81 30.89 0.41
CA VAL A 310 4.23 31.07 0.68
C VAL A 310 4.58 32.54 0.46
N GLU A 311 5.12 33.18 1.50
CA GLU A 311 5.54 34.57 1.47
C GLU A 311 6.95 34.71 0.87
N GLY A 312 7.21 35.84 0.23
CA GLY A 312 8.50 36.15 -0.36
C GLY A 312 8.36 37.12 -1.52
N THR A 313 9.49 37.64 -1.98
CA THR A 313 9.54 38.44 -3.22
C THR A 313 9.70 37.52 -4.42
N ALA A 314 8.79 37.61 -5.38
CA ALA A 314 8.94 36.92 -6.65
C ALA A 314 10.22 37.43 -7.33
N ARG A 315 11.20 36.56 -7.54
CA ARG A 315 12.25 36.87 -8.51
C ARG A 315 11.61 36.89 -9.89
N ALA A 316 11.98 37.88 -10.72
CA ALA A 316 11.65 37.84 -12.13
C ALA A 316 12.10 36.49 -12.69
N PRO A 317 11.32 35.83 -13.58
CA PRO A 317 11.71 34.55 -14.14
C PRO A 317 13.03 34.73 -14.88
N GLU A 318 14.12 34.29 -14.26
CA GLU A 318 15.40 34.19 -14.93
C GLU A 318 15.21 33.19 -16.08
N GLN A 319 15.61 33.58 -17.27
CA GLN A 319 15.58 32.73 -18.46
C GLN A 319 16.26 31.41 -18.07
N ALA A 320 15.54 30.30 -18.22
CA ALA A 320 15.98 29.01 -17.70
C ALA A 320 17.26 28.54 -18.40
N ASP A 321 18.42 28.91 -17.86
CA ASP A 321 19.64 28.12 -17.97
C ASP A 321 19.47 26.86 -17.10
N PRO A 322 20.02 25.71 -17.49
CA PRO A 322 19.87 24.46 -16.76
C PRO A 322 20.42 24.63 -15.34
N ILE A 323 19.51 24.73 -14.39
CA ILE A 323 19.78 25.05 -12.99
C ILE A 323 20.83 24.08 -12.42
N ALA A 324 21.96 24.64 -11.99
CA ALA A 324 22.86 24.03 -11.04
C ALA A 324 22.22 24.10 -9.64
N GLU A 325 22.13 22.95 -8.97
CA GLU A 325 21.45 22.81 -7.69
C GLU A 325 22.23 23.44 -6.52
N PRO A 326 21.57 24.18 -5.62
CA PRO A 326 22.00 24.32 -4.24
C PRO A 326 21.34 23.22 -3.40
N GLY A 327 22.16 22.44 -2.69
CA GLY A 327 21.69 21.37 -1.82
C GLY A 327 20.71 21.86 -0.75
N SER A 328 19.52 21.25 -0.72
CA SER A 328 18.63 21.25 0.43
C SER A 328 17.97 19.88 0.53
N ALA A 329 17.77 19.40 1.75
CA ALA A 329 17.28 18.06 2.06
C ALA A 329 15.80 17.93 1.66
N GLY A 330 15.55 17.54 0.41
CA GLY A 330 14.24 17.21 -0.10
C GLY A 330 14.39 16.59 -1.48
N VAL A 331 13.75 15.43 -1.70
CA VAL A 331 13.82 14.67 -2.96
C VAL A 331 13.81 15.56 -4.20
N PRO A 332 14.89 15.61 -5.00
CA PRO A 332 14.90 16.38 -6.23
C PRO A 332 14.01 15.68 -7.26
N ALA A 333 12.83 16.25 -7.53
CA ALA A 333 12.09 15.96 -8.75
C ALA A 333 12.80 16.68 -9.91
N ARG A 334 13.91 16.12 -10.40
CA ARG A 334 14.64 16.70 -11.54
C ARG A 334 13.95 16.25 -12.83
N THR A 335 13.48 17.21 -13.63
CA THR A 335 12.97 17.03 -14.99
C THR A 335 14.12 16.66 -15.94
N GLY A 336 14.58 15.41 -15.87
CA GLY A 336 15.74 14.92 -16.65
C GLY A 336 15.39 14.25 -17.98
N THR A 337 14.11 13.94 -18.22
CA THR A 337 13.70 13.09 -19.34
C THR A 337 13.10 13.91 -20.47
N THR A 338 13.70 13.86 -21.67
CA THR A 338 13.21 14.46 -22.93
C THR A 338 12.00 13.73 -23.54
N ALA A 339 11.49 12.70 -22.86
CA ALA A 339 10.40 11.88 -23.37
C ALA A 339 9.08 12.64 -23.27
N THR A 340 8.44 12.83 -24.41
CA THR A 340 7.16 13.52 -24.51
C THR A 340 6.02 12.52 -24.30
N PRO A 341 5.12 12.74 -23.33
CA PRO A 341 3.92 11.93 -23.18
C PRO A 341 3.04 11.98 -24.43
N ARG A 342 2.41 10.86 -24.78
CA ARG A 342 1.49 10.73 -25.92
C ARG A 342 0.07 10.47 -25.43
N LEU A 343 -0.89 11.13 -26.06
CA LEU A 343 -2.31 11.02 -25.73
C LEU A 343 -3.07 10.33 -26.85
N GLN A 344 -4.01 9.46 -26.49
CA GLN A 344 -4.94 8.78 -27.39
C GLN A 344 -6.36 8.85 -26.82
N PRO A 345 -7.28 9.61 -27.46
CA PRO A 345 -7.08 10.46 -28.63
C PRO A 345 -6.10 11.62 -28.35
N ALA A 346 -5.49 12.18 -29.41
CA ALA A 346 -4.52 13.28 -29.28
C ALA A 346 -5.13 14.55 -28.65
N VAL A 347 -6.44 14.76 -28.85
CA VAL A 347 -7.23 15.78 -28.17
C VAL A 347 -8.28 15.07 -27.32
N PRO A 348 -8.10 15.03 -25.99
CA PRO A 348 -9.06 14.44 -25.06
C PRO A 348 -10.41 15.14 -25.11
N VAL A 349 -11.47 14.36 -24.90
CA VAL A 349 -12.85 14.84 -24.81
C VAL A 349 -13.37 14.54 -23.42
N ALA A 350 -13.97 15.53 -22.76
CA ALA A 350 -14.55 15.37 -21.42
C ALA A 350 -15.56 14.21 -21.39
N GLY A 351 -15.54 13.43 -20.31
CA GLY A 351 -16.37 12.23 -20.12
C GLY A 351 -15.94 11.01 -20.93
N ARG A 352 -14.89 11.10 -21.77
CA ARG A 352 -14.38 9.95 -22.55
C ARG A 352 -13.02 9.48 -22.03
N PRO A 353 -12.75 8.16 -22.01
CA PRO A 353 -11.44 7.63 -21.67
C PRO A 353 -10.36 8.18 -22.59
N THR A 354 -9.29 8.69 -21.99
CA THR A 354 -8.06 9.09 -22.66
C THR A 354 -6.93 8.24 -22.14
N MET A 355 -6.18 7.67 -23.06
CA MET A 355 -4.97 6.95 -22.76
C MET A 355 -3.77 7.90 -22.81
N ILE A 356 -2.96 7.91 -21.76
CA ILE A 356 -1.77 8.73 -21.62
C ILE A 356 -0.57 7.77 -21.48
N GLU A 357 0.43 7.92 -22.35
CA GLU A 357 1.57 7.01 -22.44
C GLU A 357 2.90 7.76 -22.39
N LEU A 358 3.88 7.19 -21.69
CA LEU A 358 5.25 7.71 -21.63
C LEU A 358 6.25 6.56 -21.75
N ASP A 359 7.11 6.60 -22.77
CA ASP A 359 8.24 5.67 -22.86
C ASP A 359 9.21 5.94 -21.72
N THR A 360 9.67 4.87 -21.07
CA THR A 360 10.60 4.93 -19.94
C THR A 360 11.92 4.28 -20.31
N PRO A 361 13.02 4.58 -19.60
CA PRO A 361 14.21 3.74 -19.67
C PRO A 361 13.90 2.31 -19.21
N ALA A 362 14.81 1.38 -19.50
CA ALA A 362 14.77 0.06 -18.88
C ALA A 362 15.02 0.15 -17.37
N GLY A 363 14.54 -0.84 -16.61
CA GLY A 363 14.76 -0.89 -15.16
C GLY A 363 13.80 -0.05 -14.33
N VAL A 364 12.64 0.31 -14.89
CA VAL A 364 11.50 0.78 -14.08
C VAL A 364 11.12 -0.31 -13.09
N ARG A 365 10.94 0.09 -11.83
CA ARG A 365 10.59 -0.80 -10.73
C ARG A 365 9.39 -0.25 -9.97
N PRO A 366 8.65 -1.11 -9.23
CA PRO A 366 7.56 -0.65 -8.40
C PRO A 366 8.01 0.38 -7.36
N TRP A 367 7.27 1.48 -7.27
CA TRP A 367 7.29 2.47 -6.21
C TRP A 367 5.85 2.65 -5.76
N LEU A 368 5.59 2.71 -4.46
CA LEU A 368 4.21 2.72 -3.93
C LEU A 368 3.38 1.50 -4.37
N GLY A 369 4.04 0.38 -4.68
CA GLY A 369 3.39 -0.85 -5.17
C GLY A 369 3.07 -0.87 -6.67
N MET A 370 3.32 0.22 -7.41
CA MET A 370 2.91 0.36 -8.82
C MET A 370 4.09 0.83 -9.69
N THR A 371 4.03 0.61 -11.00
CA THR A 371 5.14 0.97 -11.90
C THR A 371 5.11 2.43 -12.34
N GLY A 372 3.95 3.08 -12.21
CA GLY A 372 3.81 4.51 -12.49
C GLY A 372 2.62 5.16 -11.77
N HIS A 373 2.71 6.48 -11.59
CA HIS A 373 1.68 7.32 -10.99
C HIS A 373 1.39 8.48 -11.93
N LEU A 374 0.12 8.84 -12.07
CA LEU A 374 -0.31 10.00 -12.81
C LEU A 374 -1.18 10.86 -11.89
N LEU A 375 -0.67 12.05 -11.61
CA LEU A 375 -1.34 13.05 -10.82
C LEU A 375 -1.85 14.13 -11.78
N ILE A 376 -3.11 14.50 -11.65
CA ILE A 376 -3.78 15.46 -12.52
C ILE A 376 -4.51 16.47 -11.65
N ARG A 377 -4.42 17.75 -11.98
CA ARG A 377 -5.33 18.76 -11.44
C ARG A 377 -5.87 19.66 -12.54
N SER A 378 -7.06 20.20 -12.34
CA SER A 378 -7.53 21.33 -13.17
C SER A 378 -6.62 22.54 -12.95
N GLN A 379 -6.57 23.44 -13.94
CA GLN A 379 -5.83 24.70 -13.84
C GLN A 379 -6.22 25.49 -12.59
N HIS A 380 -7.52 25.54 -12.27
CA HIS A 380 -8.08 26.28 -11.15
C HIS A 380 -7.93 25.56 -9.80
N GLY A 381 -7.58 24.26 -9.80
CA GLY A 381 -7.34 23.49 -8.58
C GLY A 381 -8.60 22.99 -7.87
N ASP A 382 -9.76 23.09 -8.50
CA ASP A 382 -11.04 22.56 -8.04
C ASP A 382 -11.22 21.05 -8.31
N PHE A 383 -10.38 20.48 -9.17
CA PHE A 383 -10.32 19.05 -9.44
C PHE A 383 -8.92 18.51 -9.22
N PHE A 384 -8.84 17.34 -8.59
CA PHE A 384 -7.63 16.54 -8.46
C PHE A 384 -7.95 15.07 -8.76
N GLY A 385 -7.07 14.42 -9.51
CA GLY A 385 -7.16 13.01 -9.86
C GLY A 385 -5.80 12.33 -9.69
N HIS A 386 -5.84 11.09 -9.22
CA HIS A 386 -4.68 10.24 -9.03
C HIS A 386 -5.00 8.87 -9.60
N VAL A 387 -4.22 8.42 -10.58
CA VAL A 387 -4.34 7.08 -11.17
C VAL A 387 -2.97 6.43 -11.31
N HIS A 388 -2.97 5.12 -11.47
CA HIS A 388 -1.77 4.31 -11.40
C HIS A 388 -1.64 3.41 -12.60
N GLU A 389 -0.40 2.96 -12.83
CA GLU A 389 -0.10 1.92 -13.78
C GLU A 389 0.40 0.66 -13.08
N MET A 390 -0.23 -0.48 -13.38
CA MET A 390 -0.04 -1.73 -12.63
C MET A 390 1.06 -2.64 -13.18
N GLY A 391 1.68 -2.31 -14.33
CA GLY A 391 2.82 -3.06 -14.86
C GLY A 391 2.69 -3.50 -16.31
N SER A 392 2.41 -2.55 -17.22
CA SER A 392 2.35 -2.78 -18.66
C SER A 392 3.64 -3.44 -19.16
N PRO A 393 3.53 -4.47 -20.02
CA PRO A 393 4.70 -5.05 -20.67
C PRO A 393 5.49 -4.01 -21.47
N GLY A 394 6.80 -3.99 -21.32
CA GLY A 394 7.72 -3.12 -22.06
C GLY A 394 8.24 -1.93 -21.25
N SER A 395 9.03 -1.07 -21.90
CA SER A 395 9.63 0.12 -21.28
C SER A 395 8.72 1.33 -21.45
N ARG A 396 7.51 1.26 -20.89
CA ARG A 396 6.50 2.32 -20.98
C ARG A 396 5.55 2.25 -19.80
N VAL A 397 5.10 3.42 -19.33
CA VAL A 397 3.94 3.55 -18.45
C VAL A 397 2.74 4.04 -19.24
N ARG A 398 1.55 3.50 -18.94
CA ARG A 398 0.29 3.80 -19.61
C ARG A 398 -0.77 4.06 -18.55
N PHE A 399 -1.57 5.09 -18.73
CA PHE A 399 -2.67 5.43 -17.84
C PHE A 399 -3.93 5.59 -18.65
N THR A 400 -5.07 5.17 -18.09
CA THR A 400 -6.39 5.51 -18.64
C THR A 400 -7.05 6.48 -17.70
N PHE A 401 -7.46 7.64 -18.22
CA PHE A 401 -8.09 8.69 -17.44
C PHE A 401 -9.26 9.33 -18.20
N SER A 402 -10.39 9.53 -17.52
CA SER A 402 -11.54 10.26 -18.07
C SER A 402 -11.64 11.61 -17.40
N PHE A 403 -11.37 12.68 -18.15
CA PHE A 403 -11.48 14.05 -17.65
C PHE A 403 -12.95 14.42 -17.45
N PRO A 404 -13.35 14.94 -16.27
CA PRO A 404 -14.77 15.18 -15.99
C PRO A 404 -15.33 16.36 -16.79
N GLU A 405 -14.52 17.39 -17.05
CA GLU A 405 -14.94 18.65 -17.65
C GLU A 405 -13.95 19.11 -18.74
N PRO A 406 -14.39 19.96 -19.69
CA PRO A 406 -13.47 20.60 -20.62
C PRO A 406 -12.61 21.64 -19.89
N GLY A 407 -11.38 21.84 -20.37
CA GLY A 407 -10.48 22.84 -19.79
C GLY A 407 -9.03 22.45 -19.88
N ARG A 408 -8.19 23.26 -19.22
CA ARG A 408 -6.75 23.00 -19.10
C ARG A 408 -6.47 22.24 -17.81
N TYR A 409 -5.78 21.13 -17.92
CA TYR A 409 -5.30 20.31 -16.81
C TYR A 409 -3.78 20.30 -16.77
N LEU A 410 -3.25 20.34 -15.55
CA LEU A 410 -1.83 20.16 -15.25
C LEU A 410 -1.65 18.74 -14.73
N ALA A 411 -0.66 18.03 -15.25
CA ALA A 411 -0.45 16.64 -14.88
C ALA A 411 1.03 16.30 -14.74
N TRP A 412 1.32 15.30 -13.93
CA TRP A 412 2.67 14.82 -13.63
C TRP A 412 2.68 13.30 -13.66
N ILE A 413 3.46 12.74 -14.57
CA ILE A 413 3.73 11.30 -14.63
C ILE A 413 4.95 11.01 -13.78
N GLN A 414 4.87 10.04 -12.88
CA GLN A 414 5.99 9.58 -12.08
C GLN A 414 6.27 8.10 -12.29
N TYR A 415 7.54 7.73 -12.34
CA TYR A 415 8.00 6.36 -12.36
C TYR A 415 9.34 6.29 -11.62
N ALA A 416 9.70 5.12 -11.09
CA ALA A 416 10.92 4.94 -10.34
C ALA A 416 11.89 4.00 -11.05
N THR A 417 13.17 4.33 -11.03
CA THR A 417 14.30 3.47 -11.38
C THR A 417 15.06 3.07 -10.11
N ALA A 418 16.18 2.37 -10.23
CA ALA A 418 16.99 1.98 -9.07
C ALA A 418 17.61 3.17 -8.31
N ASP A 419 17.74 4.31 -8.98
CA ASP A 419 18.55 5.46 -8.55
C ASP A 419 17.75 6.76 -8.42
N ARG A 420 16.51 6.84 -8.88
CA ARG A 420 15.69 8.06 -8.79
C ARG A 420 14.20 7.80 -9.00
N ILE A 421 13.39 8.77 -8.57
CA ILE A 421 11.99 8.93 -8.97
C ILE A 421 11.96 10.04 -10.02
N GLU A 422 11.54 9.71 -11.23
CA GLU A 422 11.39 10.65 -12.33
C GLU A 422 10.01 11.27 -12.30
N THR A 423 9.91 12.56 -12.62
CA THR A 423 8.64 13.28 -12.73
C THR A 423 8.61 14.04 -14.04
N VAL A 424 7.65 13.71 -14.90
CA VAL A 424 7.46 14.32 -16.22
C VAL A 424 6.17 15.14 -16.22
N PRO A 425 6.26 16.49 -16.20
CA PRO A 425 5.08 17.34 -16.26
C PRO A 425 4.51 17.38 -17.68
N LEU A 426 3.19 17.51 -17.79
CA LEU A 426 2.52 17.75 -19.05
C LEU A 426 1.26 18.61 -18.83
N THR A 427 0.85 19.33 -19.86
CA THR A 427 -0.41 20.06 -19.89
C THR A 427 -1.36 19.35 -20.84
N VAL A 428 -2.60 19.13 -20.41
CA VAL A 428 -3.67 18.55 -21.23
C VAL A 428 -4.73 19.61 -21.48
N ASN A 429 -5.08 19.84 -22.75
CA ASN A 429 -6.26 20.63 -23.11
C ASN A 429 -7.38 19.66 -23.49
N VAL A 430 -8.48 19.73 -22.76
CA VAL A 430 -9.64 18.83 -22.92
C VAL A 430 -10.78 19.61 -23.56
N THR A 431 -11.37 19.07 -24.61
CA THR A 431 -12.53 19.67 -25.29
C THR A 431 -13.85 19.15 -24.71
N ALA A 432 -14.93 19.90 -24.94
CA ALA A 432 -16.26 19.46 -24.53
C ALA A 432 -16.69 18.23 -25.34
N SER A 433 -17.47 17.33 -24.73
CA SER A 433 -18.21 16.35 -25.51
C SER A 433 -19.23 17.11 -26.37
N GLU A 434 -19.29 16.81 -27.66
CA GLU A 434 -20.47 17.18 -28.45
C GLU A 434 -21.68 16.60 -27.75
N ALA A 435 -22.68 17.44 -27.46
CA ALA A 435 -23.94 17.02 -26.89
C ALA A 435 -24.57 15.99 -27.85
N GLN A 436 -24.89 14.80 -27.35
CA GLN A 436 -25.67 13.80 -28.08
C GLN A 436 -27.14 14.16 -28.08
#